data_AF-A0A653CNN5-F1
#
_entry.id   AF-A0A653CNN5-F1
#
_cell.length_a   1.000
_cell.length_b   1.000
_cell.length_c   1.000
_cell.angle_alpha   90.00
_cell.angle_beta   90.00
_cell.angle_gamma   90.00
#
_symmetry.space_group_name_H-M   'P 1'
#
loop_
_entity.id
_entity.type
_entity.pdbx_description
1 polymer ?
#
loop_
_entity_poly.entity_id
_entity_poly.type
_entity_poly.pdbx_seq_one_letter_code
_entity_poly.pdbx_strand_id
1 'polypeptide(L)'
;MLEGLVAWVLNNYLGKYVQLNTDQLSIALLSGKVELENLPLKEDALRHLGLPIIIKTGFIGKVQLHIPVRQIRSAPWVIIIEQLYLVASPLPLHEWDNEAEELARHDQKLNALDTLEAKWRLDRDVQDLNSAYYASSYSSWYSYGTGLVTEILENLQLRIQDVHIRYEDNISVPSKCIAFGITIESLIAQSCDSSWQPGFVQASKSEESFKLLELQKFALYWMTLEESGLLSNLTVAQLAEAMSPGKIKKTTKNYIVPSVSVQAHLKRNRSTHPLRSSTPRIVCDLIVEEVALSLIDWQYDQIVSCVRGLDDIARLRSYRRFKPSATAKQDPKAWWLYAISSFYPGGQPNVCRPRPTWESCLRRAGQNVRYVEVYKKLLASPTAALGPDEVKLKNEVEWEREFDELKTLREVWQ
;
A
#
# COMPACT_ATOMS: atom_id res chain seq x y z
N MET A 1 -14.04 14.17 19.83
CA MET A 1 -13.71 12.72 19.91
C MET A 1 -13.88 12.04 18.55
N LEU A 2 -15.07 12.07 17.93
CA LEU A 2 -15.29 11.56 16.56
C LEU A 2 -14.46 12.31 15.51
N GLU A 3 -14.37 13.63 15.62
CA GLU A 3 -13.57 14.46 14.70
C GLU A 3 -12.10 13.99 14.62
N GLY A 4 -11.49 13.69 15.76
CA GLY A 4 -10.12 13.16 15.82
C GLY A 4 -9.98 11.76 15.22
N LEU A 5 -10.97 10.88 15.42
CA LEU A 5 -10.97 9.55 14.80
C LEU A 5 -11.06 9.65 13.27
N VAL A 6 -11.93 10.52 12.77
CA VAL A 6 -12.16 10.67 11.34
C VAL A 6 -10.99 11.35 10.66
N ALA A 7 -10.46 12.43 11.25
CA ALA A 7 -9.25 13.08 10.76
C ALA A 7 -8.07 12.09 10.72
N TRP A 8 -7.94 11.24 11.74
CA TRP A 8 -6.93 10.19 11.75
C TRP A 8 -7.16 9.13 10.65
N VAL A 9 -8.39 8.64 10.46
CA VAL A 9 -8.71 7.68 9.39
C VAL A 9 -8.40 8.29 8.02
N LEU A 10 -8.82 9.53 7.77
CA LEU A 10 -8.57 10.20 6.51
C LEU A 10 -7.06 10.43 6.29
N ASN A 11 -6.34 10.89 7.30
CA ASN A 11 -4.89 11.10 7.18
C ASN A 11 -4.10 9.78 7.02
N ASN A 12 -4.49 8.71 7.72
CA ASN A 12 -3.75 7.45 7.70
C ASN A 12 -4.10 6.57 6.47
N TYR A 13 -5.35 6.58 6.02
CA TYR A 13 -5.79 5.76 4.88
C TYR A 13 -5.80 6.52 3.56
N LEU A 14 -6.22 7.79 3.53
CA LEU A 14 -6.19 8.61 2.31
C LEU A 14 -4.92 9.44 2.20
N GLY A 15 -4.42 10.00 3.30
CA GLY A 15 -3.26 10.90 3.29
C GLY A 15 -1.95 10.26 2.82
N LYS A 16 -1.89 8.92 2.73
CA LYS A 16 -0.79 8.19 2.08
C LYS A 16 -0.83 8.28 0.55
N TYR A 17 -2.02 8.40 -0.03
CA TYR A 17 -2.23 8.34 -1.48
C TYR A 17 -2.54 9.70 -2.11
N VAL A 18 -3.16 10.62 -1.36
CA VAL A 18 -3.56 11.95 -1.85
C VAL A 18 -2.92 13.06 -1.04
N GLN A 19 -2.77 14.23 -1.65
CA GLN A 19 -2.42 15.45 -0.94
C GLN A 19 -3.69 16.02 -0.28
N LEU A 20 -3.79 15.89 1.05
CA LEU A 20 -4.93 16.39 1.82
C LEU A 20 -4.62 17.78 2.36
N ASN A 21 -5.48 18.75 2.06
CA ASN A 21 -5.49 20.03 2.77
C ASN A 21 -6.28 19.86 4.08
N THR A 22 -5.57 19.88 5.21
CA THR A 22 -6.13 19.67 6.56
C THR A 22 -7.23 20.65 6.93
N ASP A 23 -7.24 21.84 6.33
CA ASP A 23 -8.18 22.91 6.66
C ASP A 23 -9.60 22.60 6.15
N GLN A 24 -9.72 21.97 4.98
CA GLN A 24 -11.01 21.58 4.38
C GLN A 24 -11.69 20.43 5.16
N LEU A 25 -10.91 19.59 5.82
CA LEU A 25 -11.39 18.45 6.60
C LEU A 25 -12.14 18.88 7.87
N SER A 26 -11.70 19.96 8.52
CA SER A 26 -12.24 20.41 9.81
C SER A 26 -13.71 20.87 9.74
N ILE A 27 -14.11 21.50 8.63
CA ILE A 27 -15.44 22.12 8.47
C ILE A 27 -16.52 21.06 8.16
N ALA A 28 -16.16 19.99 7.45
CA ALA A 28 -17.12 18.95 7.03
C ALA A 28 -17.52 17.99 8.18
N LEU A 29 -16.63 17.81 9.16
CA LEU A 29 -16.80 16.87 10.28
C LEU A 29 -18.00 17.20 11.18
N LEU A 30 -18.37 18.47 11.30
CA LEU A 30 -19.50 18.94 12.12
C LEU A 30 -20.87 18.43 11.63
N SER A 31 -20.97 18.05 10.35
CA SER A 31 -22.22 17.60 9.73
C SER A 31 -22.40 16.06 9.68
N GLY A 32 -21.34 15.30 10.02
CA GLY A 32 -21.32 13.84 9.86
C GLY A 32 -21.17 13.34 8.41
N LYS A 33 -21.01 14.24 7.45
CA LYS A 33 -20.68 13.93 6.05
C LYS A 33 -19.41 14.68 5.67
N VAL A 34 -18.37 13.93 5.33
CA VAL A 34 -17.15 14.50 4.75
C VAL A 34 -17.19 14.28 3.25
N GLU A 35 -16.93 15.34 2.49
CA GLU A 35 -16.88 15.31 1.03
C GLU A 35 -15.62 16.04 0.60
N LEU A 36 -14.79 15.33 -0.17
CA LEU A 36 -13.56 15.83 -0.73
C LEU A 36 -13.64 15.65 -2.24
N GLU A 37 -13.24 16.67 -2.98
CA GLU A 37 -13.31 16.67 -4.44
C GLU A 37 -11.95 16.99 -5.05
N ASN A 38 -11.71 16.48 -6.25
CA ASN A 38 -10.53 16.76 -7.07
C ASN A 38 -9.21 16.54 -6.32
N LEU A 39 -9.06 15.38 -5.68
CA LEU A 39 -7.88 15.04 -4.88
C LEU A 39 -6.76 14.54 -5.80
N PRO A 40 -5.63 15.26 -5.93
CA PRO A 40 -4.50 14.79 -6.71
C PRO A 40 -3.81 13.61 -5.99
N LEU A 41 -3.45 12.60 -6.76
CA LEU A 41 -2.67 11.46 -6.26
C LEU A 41 -1.20 11.87 -6.12
N LYS A 42 -0.55 11.39 -5.07
CA LYS A 42 0.90 11.56 -4.91
C LYS A 42 1.66 10.68 -5.90
N GLU A 43 2.79 11.16 -6.40
CA GLU A 43 3.63 10.42 -7.34
C GLU A 43 4.12 9.08 -6.76
N ASP A 44 4.34 9.05 -5.44
CA ASP A 44 4.85 7.92 -4.68
C ASP A 44 3.78 7.00 -4.08
N ALA A 45 2.49 7.26 -4.35
CA ALA A 45 1.37 6.56 -3.74
C ALA A 45 1.40 5.03 -3.97
N LEU A 46 2.03 4.56 -5.06
CA LEU A 46 2.18 3.13 -5.40
C LEU A 46 3.50 2.50 -4.92
N ARG A 47 4.41 3.25 -4.27
CA ARG A 47 5.72 2.73 -3.84
C ARG A 47 5.63 1.53 -2.88
N HIS A 48 4.56 1.46 -2.09
CA HIS A 48 4.32 0.37 -1.15
C HIS A 48 4.10 -1.00 -1.84
N LEU A 49 3.75 -1.01 -3.14
CA LEU A 49 3.62 -2.23 -3.92
C LEU A 49 4.96 -2.90 -4.23
N GLY A 50 6.09 -2.23 -3.96
CA GLY A 50 7.43 -2.75 -4.26
C GLY A 50 7.76 -2.80 -5.75
N LEU A 51 6.93 -2.17 -6.59
CA LEU A 51 7.12 -2.09 -8.03
C LEU A 51 7.89 -0.82 -8.41
N PRO A 52 8.79 -0.87 -9.41
CA PRO A 52 9.57 0.27 -9.84
C PRO A 52 8.76 1.19 -10.77
N ILE A 53 7.63 1.70 -10.27
CA ILE A 53 6.70 2.56 -11.00
C ILE A 53 6.44 3.86 -10.26
N ILE A 54 6.06 4.88 -11.01
CA ILE A 54 5.69 6.21 -10.49
C ILE A 54 4.39 6.66 -11.14
N ILE A 55 3.53 7.34 -10.37
CA ILE A 55 2.36 8.00 -10.94
C ILE A 55 2.81 9.29 -11.61
N LYS A 56 2.51 9.44 -12.91
CA LYS A 56 2.79 10.67 -13.67
C LYS A 56 1.66 11.68 -13.56
N THR A 57 0.43 11.20 -13.64
CA THR A 57 -0.78 12.01 -13.47
C THR A 57 -1.88 11.14 -12.91
N GLY A 58 -2.71 11.68 -12.04
CA GLY A 58 -3.80 10.94 -11.45
C GLY A 58 -4.54 11.71 -10.37
N PHE A 59 -5.80 11.36 -10.18
CA PHE A 59 -6.68 12.04 -9.23
C PHE A 59 -7.81 11.12 -8.78
N ILE A 60 -8.45 11.53 -7.70
CA ILE A 60 -9.75 11.03 -7.26
C ILE A 60 -10.75 12.17 -7.41
N GLY A 61 -11.74 12.00 -8.28
CA GLY A 61 -12.74 13.04 -8.53
C GLY A 61 -13.54 13.37 -7.27
N LYS A 62 -13.96 12.34 -6.53
CA LYS A 62 -14.73 12.51 -5.31
C LYS A 62 -14.47 11.43 -4.26
N VAL A 63 -14.38 11.83 -3.00
CA VAL A 63 -14.42 10.94 -1.83
C VAL A 63 -15.48 11.44 -0.87
N GLN A 64 -16.45 10.58 -0.57
CA GLN A 64 -17.47 10.84 0.45
C GLN A 64 -17.34 9.84 1.59
N LEU A 65 -17.40 10.35 2.82
CA LEU A 65 -17.48 9.56 4.03
C LEU A 65 -18.78 9.91 4.76
N HIS A 66 -19.70 8.95 4.81
CA HIS A 66 -20.95 9.06 5.53
C HIS A 66 -20.84 8.39 6.89
N ILE A 67 -20.90 9.21 7.94
CA ILE A 67 -20.80 8.75 9.33
C ILE A 67 -22.16 8.91 9.98
N PRO A 68 -22.79 7.82 10.44
CA PRO A 68 -24.06 7.91 11.13
C PRO A 68 -23.86 8.41 12.57
N VAL A 69 -23.56 9.70 12.77
CA VAL A 69 -23.18 10.27 14.08
C VAL A 69 -24.21 10.00 15.19
N ARG A 70 -25.50 9.94 14.84
CA ARG A 70 -26.59 9.63 15.79
C ARG A 70 -26.81 8.12 16.01
N GLN A 71 -26.21 7.26 15.18
CA GLN A 71 -26.45 5.81 15.09
C GLN A 71 -25.13 5.04 14.86
N ILE A 72 -24.03 5.46 15.49
CA ILE A 72 -22.67 4.95 15.21
C ILE A 72 -22.56 3.43 15.39
N ARG A 73 -23.36 2.85 16.29
CA ARG A 73 -23.39 1.40 16.61
C ARG A 73 -24.52 0.63 15.91
N SER A 74 -25.37 1.30 15.15
CA SER A 74 -26.59 0.69 14.58
C SER A 74 -26.79 1.00 13.10
N ALA A 75 -25.85 1.72 12.49
CA ALA A 75 -25.83 2.01 11.06
C ALA A 75 -24.39 1.90 10.53
N PRO A 76 -24.21 1.48 9.28
CA PRO A 76 -22.90 1.28 8.69
C PRO A 76 -22.26 2.61 8.32
N TRP A 77 -20.92 2.66 8.39
CA TRP A 77 -20.14 3.73 7.80
C TRP A 77 -20.02 3.45 6.31
N VAL A 78 -20.22 4.46 5.47
CA VAL A 78 -20.15 4.32 4.00
C VAL A 78 -19.04 5.19 3.46
N ILE A 79 -18.08 4.58 2.78
CA ILE A 79 -17.04 5.25 2.02
C ILE A 79 -17.39 5.12 0.54
N ILE A 80 -17.46 6.26 -0.14
CA ILE A 80 -17.71 6.34 -1.59
C ILE A 80 -16.50 7.02 -2.23
N ILE A 81 -15.95 6.38 -3.25
CA ILE A 81 -14.84 6.90 -4.07
C ILE A 81 -15.35 6.91 -5.51
N GLU A 82 -15.31 8.05 -6.18
CA GLU A 82 -15.74 8.19 -7.57
C GLU A 82 -14.61 8.77 -8.41
N GLN A 83 -14.48 8.27 -9.64
CA GLN A 83 -13.50 8.71 -10.64
C GLN A 83 -12.06 8.59 -10.12
N LEU A 84 -11.62 7.34 -9.89
CA LEU A 84 -10.22 7.04 -9.56
C LEU A 84 -9.45 6.80 -10.86
N TYR A 85 -8.78 7.83 -11.36
CA TYR A 85 -7.98 7.75 -12.58
C TYR A 85 -6.52 7.98 -12.30
N LEU A 86 -5.66 7.10 -12.83
CA LEU A 86 -4.22 7.30 -12.74
C LEU A 86 -3.49 6.72 -13.94
N VAL A 87 -2.38 7.37 -14.29
CA VAL A 87 -1.40 6.94 -15.27
C VAL A 87 -0.07 6.74 -14.56
N ALA A 88 0.34 5.49 -14.44
CA ALA A 88 1.65 5.09 -13.95
C ALA A 88 2.62 4.90 -15.11
N SER A 89 3.91 5.03 -14.83
CA SER A 89 4.99 4.77 -15.78
C SER A 89 6.17 4.11 -15.05
N PRO A 90 7.10 3.44 -15.77
CA PRO A 90 8.34 2.98 -15.16
C PRO A 90 9.10 4.13 -14.49
N LEU A 91 9.76 3.84 -13.37
CA LEU A 91 10.62 4.82 -12.72
C LEU A 91 11.75 5.24 -13.68
N PRO A 92 11.96 6.55 -13.88
CA PRO A 92 13.02 7.03 -14.75
C PRO A 92 14.38 6.58 -14.23
N LEU A 93 15.18 5.97 -15.11
CA LEU A 93 16.52 5.53 -14.76
C LEU A 93 17.47 6.71 -14.60
N HIS A 94 17.33 7.81 -15.33
CA HIS A 94 18.30 8.91 -15.32
C HIS A 94 18.07 9.89 -14.16
N GLU A 95 16.81 10.07 -13.74
CA GLU A 95 16.44 10.86 -12.57
C GLU A 95 16.69 10.05 -11.29
N TRP A 96 17.65 10.52 -10.49
CA TRP A 96 17.99 9.90 -9.22
C TRP A 96 18.33 10.96 -8.19
N ASP A 97 17.42 11.12 -7.25
CA ASP A 97 17.64 11.91 -6.05
C ASP A 97 18.12 10.96 -4.95
N ASN A 98 19.39 11.10 -4.55
CA ASN A 98 19.96 10.23 -3.52
C ASN A 98 19.23 10.40 -2.19
N GLU A 99 18.90 11.62 -1.80
CA GLU A 99 18.25 11.92 -0.53
C GLU A 99 16.83 11.36 -0.49
N ALA A 100 16.04 11.59 -1.53
CA ALA A 100 14.68 11.07 -1.62
C ALA A 100 14.64 9.53 -1.65
N GLU A 101 15.60 8.88 -2.31
CA GLU A 101 15.68 7.42 -2.39
C GLU A 101 16.17 6.77 -1.08
N GLU A 102 17.11 7.40 -0.37
CA GLU A 102 17.54 6.96 0.97
C GLU A 102 16.39 7.12 1.99
N LEU A 103 15.68 8.25 1.96
CA LEU A 103 14.53 8.49 2.82
C LEU A 103 13.41 7.48 2.53
N ALA A 104 13.06 7.27 1.26
CA ALA A 104 12.04 6.29 0.88
C ALA A 104 12.40 4.87 1.32
N ARG A 105 13.69 4.48 1.22
CA ARG A 105 14.16 3.17 1.71
C ARG A 105 14.11 3.08 3.22
N HIS A 106 14.47 4.15 3.92
CA HIS A 106 14.36 4.22 5.37
C HIS A 106 12.91 4.04 5.82
N ASP A 107 11.97 4.75 5.19
CA ASP A 107 10.54 4.64 5.47
C ASP A 107 10.00 3.24 5.17
N GLN A 108 10.38 2.64 4.03
CA GLN A 108 10.01 1.24 3.71
C GLN A 108 10.55 0.26 4.75
N LYS A 109 11.80 0.43 5.19
CA LYS A 109 12.44 -0.40 6.22
C LYS A 109 11.69 -0.29 7.55
N LEU A 110 11.37 0.92 7.99
CA LEU A 110 10.59 1.15 9.22
C LEU A 110 9.18 0.57 9.10
N ASN A 111 8.47 0.85 7.99
CA ASN A 111 7.12 0.32 7.76
C ASN A 111 7.09 -1.22 7.79
N ALA A 112 8.11 -1.89 7.24
CA ALA A 112 8.22 -3.33 7.30
C ALA A 112 8.44 -3.85 8.73
N LEU A 113 9.28 -3.18 9.52
CA LEU A 113 9.50 -3.53 10.93
C LEU A 113 8.24 -3.29 11.78
N ASP A 114 7.52 -2.20 11.53
CA ASP A 114 6.28 -1.87 12.25
C ASP A 114 5.15 -2.84 11.87
N THR A 115 5.13 -3.33 10.63
CA THR A 115 4.21 -4.41 10.20
C THR A 115 4.51 -5.72 10.95
N LEU A 116 5.79 -6.06 11.13
CA LEU A 116 6.18 -7.24 11.91
C LEU A 116 5.80 -7.08 13.39
N GLU A 117 6.03 -5.90 13.97
CA GLU A 117 5.64 -5.60 15.35
C GLU A 117 4.12 -5.69 15.52
N ALA A 118 3.35 -5.10 14.62
CA ALA A 118 1.89 -5.17 14.63
C ALA A 118 1.40 -6.62 14.58
N LYS A 119 2.01 -7.46 13.73
CA LYS A 119 1.72 -8.89 13.65
C LYS A 119 2.07 -9.62 14.95
N TRP A 120 3.24 -9.36 15.54
CA TRP A 120 3.62 -9.97 16.81
C TRP A 120 2.68 -9.57 17.96
N ARG A 121 2.26 -8.30 18.02
CA ARG A 121 1.26 -7.83 19.00
C ARG A 121 -0.07 -8.56 18.82
N LEU A 122 -0.51 -8.78 17.58
CA LEU A 122 -1.69 -9.60 17.29
C LEU A 122 -1.55 -11.02 17.85
N ASP A 123 -0.40 -11.67 17.63
CA ASP A 123 -0.18 -13.06 18.07
C ASP A 123 -0.10 -13.17 19.61
N ARG A 124 0.46 -12.16 20.29
CA ARG A 124 0.60 -12.16 21.77
C ARG A 124 -0.69 -11.77 22.49
N ASP A 125 -1.42 -10.78 21.99
CA ASP A 125 -2.72 -10.37 22.54
C ASP A 125 -3.81 -11.45 22.33
N VAL A 126 -3.57 -12.46 21.47
CA VAL A 126 -4.42 -13.66 21.37
C VAL A 126 -4.23 -14.60 22.58
N GLN A 127 -3.13 -14.50 23.34
CA GLN A 127 -2.92 -15.28 24.57
C GLN A 127 -3.53 -14.62 25.82
N ASP A 128 -3.65 -13.29 25.85
CA ASP A 128 -4.41 -12.57 26.87
C ASP A 128 -5.88 -12.45 26.44
N LEU A 129 -6.71 -13.34 26.97
CA LEU A 129 -8.17 -13.44 26.74
C LEU A 129 -8.89 -12.11 27.07
N ASN A 130 -8.93 -11.16 26.14
CA ASN A 130 -10.10 -10.31 25.83
C ASN A 130 -9.78 -9.21 24.80
N SER A 131 -10.40 -9.32 23.61
CA SER A 131 -10.87 -8.19 22.80
C SER A 131 -9.81 -7.26 22.15
N ALA A 132 -8.99 -7.75 21.21
CA ALA A 132 -8.12 -6.84 20.42
C ALA A 132 -7.60 -7.35 19.06
N TYR A 133 -8.28 -8.27 18.34
CA TYR A 133 -7.73 -8.74 17.04
C TYR A 133 -7.67 -7.65 15.95
N TYR A 134 -8.48 -6.60 16.07
CA TYR A 134 -8.26 -5.39 15.26
C TYR A 134 -7.37 -4.40 16.03
N ALA A 135 -7.59 -4.29 17.35
CA ALA A 135 -6.79 -3.65 18.42
C ALA A 135 -5.44 -3.03 18.04
N SER A 136 -4.56 -3.93 17.64
CA SER A 136 -3.13 -3.75 17.78
C SER A 136 -2.43 -3.34 16.49
N SER A 137 -3.11 -3.36 15.34
CA SER A 137 -2.54 -2.87 14.07
C SER A 137 -2.44 -1.34 14.00
N TYR A 138 -3.07 -0.63 14.93
CA TYR A 138 -2.91 0.82 15.02
C TYR A 138 -2.69 1.21 16.49
N SER A 139 -1.52 1.74 16.82
CA SER A 139 -1.18 2.11 18.19
C SER A 139 -2.05 3.26 18.75
N SER A 140 -2.66 4.06 17.88
CA SER A 140 -3.37 5.29 18.25
C SER A 140 -4.83 5.14 18.70
N TRP A 141 -5.43 3.95 18.64
CA TRP A 141 -6.85 3.74 19.02
C TRP A 141 -7.07 2.85 20.25
N TYR A 142 -5.99 2.39 20.89
CA TYR A 142 -6.06 1.78 22.20
C TYR A 142 -6.82 2.66 23.22
N SER A 143 -6.81 4.00 23.04
CA SER A 143 -7.54 4.94 23.90
C SER A 143 -9.05 5.04 23.63
N TYR A 144 -9.56 4.55 22.50
CA TYR A 144 -10.92 4.84 22.03
C TYR A 144 -11.91 3.66 22.13
N GLY A 145 -11.48 2.53 22.69
CA GLY A 145 -12.33 1.36 22.99
C GLY A 145 -12.38 0.34 21.86
N THR A 146 -11.88 -0.87 22.13
CA THR A 146 -11.64 -1.89 21.09
C THR A 146 -12.92 -2.38 20.40
N GLY A 147 -14.01 -2.54 21.15
CA GLY A 147 -15.30 -3.02 20.61
C GLY A 147 -15.93 -2.10 19.56
N LEU A 148 -15.91 -0.79 19.77
CA LEU A 148 -16.50 0.19 18.84
C LEU A 148 -15.86 0.13 17.45
N VAL A 149 -14.55 0.05 17.40
CA VAL A 149 -13.81 0.02 16.13
C VAL A 149 -14.04 -1.31 15.42
N THR A 150 -14.13 -2.44 16.15
CA THR A 150 -14.49 -3.72 15.52
C THR A 150 -15.87 -3.67 14.89
N GLU A 151 -16.86 -3.09 15.56
CA GLU A 151 -18.22 -2.93 15.02
C GLU A 151 -18.25 -2.06 13.76
N ILE A 152 -17.48 -0.95 13.75
CA ILE A 152 -17.33 -0.06 12.60
C ILE A 152 -16.70 -0.80 11.43
N LEU A 153 -15.59 -1.53 11.62
CA LEU A 153 -14.88 -2.24 10.56
C LEU A 153 -15.67 -3.41 9.97
N GLU A 154 -16.38 -4.16 10.83
CA GLU A 154 -17.25 -5.26 10.39
C GLU A 154 -18.41 -4.76 9.54
N ASN A 155 -18.96 -3.57 9.84
CA ASN A 155 -20.07 -2.95 9.11
C ASN A 155 -19.65 -1.87 8.10
N LEU A 156 -18.34 -1.69 7.86
CA LEU A 156 -17.85 -0.72 6.90
C LEU A 156 -18.26 -1.12 5.49
N GLN A 157 -18.95 -0.20 4.81
CA GLN A 157 -19.34 -0.33 3.42
C GLN A 157 -18.44 0.53 2.55
N LEU A 158 -17.95 -0.06 1.46
CA LEU A 158 -17.12 0.61 0.47
C LEU A 158 -17.79 0.56 -0.88
N ARG A 159 -17.82 1.69 -1.57
CA ARG A 159 -18.28 1.83 -2.95
C ARG A 159 -17.23 2.59 -3.73
N ILE A 160 -16.67 1.97 -4.75
CA ILE A 160 -15.72 2.60 -5.66
C ILE A 160 -16.35 2.57 -7.05
N GLN A 161 -16.46 3.72 -7.69
CA GLN A 161 -17.07 3.86 -9.00
C GLN A 161 -16.11 4.52 -9.97
N ASP A 162 -16.18 4.10 -11.23
CA ASP A 162 -15.43 4.68 -12.34
C ASP A 162 -13.91 4.70 -12.07
N VAL A 163 -13.33 3.49 -12.00
CA VAL A 163 -11.89 3.31 -11.81
C VAL A 163 -11.25 3.07 -13.16
N HIS A 164 -10.14 3.76 -13.41
CA HIS A 164 -9.29 3.49 -14.56
C HIS A 164 -7.83 3.67 -14.15
N ILE A 165 -7.14 2.55 -13.99
CA ILE A 165 -5.72 2.48 -13.68
C ILE A 165 -5.00 2.11 -14.96
N ARG A 166 -4.13 2.99 -15.44
CA ARG A 166 -3.38 2.81 -16.68
C ARG A 166 -1.90 2.85 -16.39
N TYR A 167 -1.14 1.98 -17.02
CA TYR A 167 0.30 2.00 -17.04
C TYR A 167 0.78 2.26 -18.47
N GLU A 168 1.71 3.19 -18.63
CA GLU A 168 2.32 3.55 -19.91
C GLU A 168 3.84 3.35 -19.85
N ASP A 169 4.38 2.70 -20.87
CA ASP A 169 5.80 2.37 -20.94
C ASP A 169 6.33 2.54 -22.36
N ASN A 170 7.37 3.36 -22.48
CA ASN A 170 8.09 3.65 -23.72
C ASN A 170 9.58 3.27 -23.64
N ILE A 171 9.96 2.47 -22.63
CA ILE A 171 11.34 2.11 -22.32
C ILE A 171 11.55 0.60 -22.50
N SER A 172 10.66 -0.24 -21.98
CA SER A 172 10.90 -1.70 -21.92
C SER A 172 10.79 -2.39 -23.27
N VAL A 173 9.99 -1.84 -24.20
CA VAL A 173 9.83 -2.38 -25.55
C VAL A 173 10.48 -1.42 -26.56
N PRO A 174 11.57 -1.84 -27.23
CA PRO A 174 12.25 -0.97 -28.19
C PRO A 174 11.32 -0.44 -29.28
N SER A 175 11.39 0.87 -29.53
CA SER A 175 10.66 1.57 -30.60
C SER A 175 9.13 1.45 -30.52
N LYS A 176 8.56 1.12 -29.35
CA LYS A 176 7.11 1.05 -29.13
C LYS A 176 6.75 1.67 -27.79
N CYS A 177 5.68 2.45 -27.80
CA CYS A 177 4.97 2.81 -26.57
C CYS A 177 3.88 1.76 -26.34
N ILE A 178 3.78 1.25 -25.13
CA ILE A 178 2.73 0.33 -24.73
C ILE A 178 1.89 0.96 -23.63
N ALA A 179 0.64 0.54 -23.56
CA ALA A 179 -0.16 0.75 -22.37
C ALA A 179 -1.01 -0.46 -22.05
N PHE A 180 -1.11 -0.74 -20.77
CA PHE A 180 -2.11 -1.64 -20.24
C PHE A 180 -2.91 -0.94 -19.17
N GLY A 181 -4.13 -1.39 -18.96
CA GLY A 181 -4.95 -0.78 -17.93
C GLY A 181 -6.10 -1.65 -17.50
N ILE A 182 -6.58 -1.33 -16.32
CA ILE A 182 -7.73 -1.95 -15.68
C ILE A 182 -8.81 -0.89 -15.60
N THR A 183 -10.01 -1.24 -16.01
CA THR A 183 -11.21 -0.41 -15.83
C THR A 183 -12.22 -1.15 -14.97
N ILE A 184 -12.85 -0.45 -14.02
CA ILE A 184 -13.93 -0.99 -13.18
C ILE A 184 -15.04 0.04 -13.15
N GLU A 185 -16.27 -0.36 -13.51
CA GLU A 185 -17.42 0.54 -13.40
C GLU A 185 -17.83 0.74 -11.94
N SER A 186 -17.93 -0.36 -11.19
CA SER A 186 -18.31 -0.33 -9.79
C SER A 186 -17.69 -1.50 -9.02
N LEU A 187 -17.14 -1.22 -7.85
CA LEU A 187 -16.75 -2.19 -6.84
C LEU A 187 -17.49 -1.84 -5.55
N ILE A 188 -18.32 -2.75 -5.09
CA ILE A 188 -19.11 -2.60 -3.88
C ILE A 188 -18.68 -3.69 -2.90
N ALA A 189 -18.41 -3.32 -1.65
CA ALA A 189 -18.20 -4.26 -0.56
C ALA A 189 -19.09 -3.86 0.61
N GLN A 190 -20.03 -4.74 0.98
CA GLN A 190 -21.04 -4.46 2.00
C GLN A 190 -21.18 -5.63 2.95
N SER A 191 -21.52 -5.34 4.19
CA SER A 191 -21.89 -6.35 5.17
C SER A 191 -23.30 -6.88 4.86
N CYS A 192 -23.49 -8.17 5.11
CA CYS A 192 -24.75 -8.86 4.84
C CYS A 192 -25.03 -9.91 5.90
N ASP A 193 -26.26 -10.44 5.90
CA ASP A 193 -26.65 -11.55 6.76
C ASP A 193 -26.28 -12.91 6.15
N SER A 194 -26.64 -14.01 6.84
CA SER A 194 -26.40 -15.38 6.37
C SER A 194 -27.17 -15.76 5.10
N SER A 195 -28.13 -14.93 4.69
CA SER A 195 -28.92 -15.08 3.46
C SER A 195 -28.40 -14.16 2.35
N TRP A 196 -27.22 -13.57 2.54
CA TRP A 196 -26.56 -12.64 1.61
C TRP A 196 -27.39 -11.38 1.31
N GLN A 197 -28.28 -10.97 2.22
CA GLN A 197 -29.01 -9.71 2.10
C GLN A 197 -28.17 -8.57 2.69
N PRO A 198 -27.86 -7.51 1.91
CA PRO A 198 -27.06 -6.39 2.41
C PRO A 198 -27.76 -5.63 3.53
N GLY A 199 -27.01 -5.28 4.57
CA GLY A 199 -27.57 -4.56 5.71
C GLY A 199 -26.58 -4.39 6.86
N PHE A 200 -27.01 -3.64 7.88
CA PHE A 200 -26.27 -3.56 9.13
C PHE A 200 -26.45 -4.86 9.91
N VAL A 201 -25.35 -5.51 10.30
CA VAL A 201 -25.38 -6.74 11.08
C VAL A 201 -24.72 -6.52 12.43
N GLN A 202 -25.47 -6.86 13.48
CA GLN A 202 -25.00 -6.75 14.84
C GLN A 202 -23.99 -7.86 15.14
N ALA A 203 -22.71 -7.49 15.17
CA ALA A 203 -21.59 -8.42 15.32
C ALA A 203 -21.64 -9.25 16.62
N SER A 204 -22.35 -8.81 17.66
CA SER A 204 -22.47 -9.54 18.93
C SER A 204 -23.34 -10.79 18.89
N LYS A 205 -24.13 -11.00 17.82
CA LYS A 205 -25.12 -12.09 17.74
C LYS A 205 -24.63 -13.35 17.03
N SER A 206 -23.50 -13.28 16.33
CA SER A 206 -22.99 -14.37 15.48
C SER A 206 -21.46 -14.42 15.52
N GLU A 207 -20.93 -15.64 15.64
CA GLU A 207 -19.50 -15.91 15.45
C GLU A 207 -19.07 -15.80 13.99
N GLU A 208 -20.02 -15.74 13.06
CA GLU A 208 -19.77 -15.60 11.63
C GLU A 208 -20.11 -14.18 11.17
N SER A 209 -19.24 -13.57 10.36
CA SER A 209 -19.54 -12.36 9.60
C SER A 209 -19.53 -12.62 8.11
N PHE A 210 -20.40 -11.91 7.39
CA PHE A 210 -20.59 -12.05 5.96
C PHE A 210 -20.38 -10.70 5.27
N LYS A 211 -19.65 -10.72 4.16
CA LYS A 211 -19.52 -9.59 3.25
C LYS A 211 -19.89 -10.01 1.84
N LEU A 212 -20.73 -9.22 1.21
CA LEU A 212 -21.07 -9.31 -0.20
C LEU A 212 -20.16 -8.35 -0.95
N LEU A 213 -19.41 -8.86 -1.91
CA LEU A 213 -18.61 -8.06 -2.83
C LEU A 213 -19.21 -8.16 -4.23
N GLU A 214 -19.36 -7.03 -4.89
CA GLU A 214 -19.86 -6.96 -6.26
C GLU A 214 -18.89 -6.14 -7.09
N LEU A 215 -18.32 -6.77 -8.11
CA LEU A 215 -17.45 -6.16 -9.10
C LEU A 215 -18.22 -6.10 -10.42
N GLN A 216 -18.44 -4.90 -10.95
CA GLN A 216 -19.17 -4.69 -12.19
C GLN A 216 -18.26 -4.16 -13.29
N LYS A 217 -18.37 -4.78 -14.47
CA LYS A 217 -17.66 -4.41 -15.70
C LYS A 217 -16.16 -4.21 -15.50
N PHE A 218 -15.52 -5.13 -14.79
CA PHE A 218 -14.06 -5.21 -14.75
C PHE A 218 -13.54 -5.57 -16.14
N ALA A 219 -12.56 -4.83 -16.65
CA ALA A 219 -11.88 -5.18 -17.90
C ALA A 219 -10.39 -4.92 -17.79
N LEU A 220 -9.60 -5.74 -18.47
CA LEU A 220 -8.16 -5.63 -18.60
C LEU A 220 -7.80 -5.51 -20.08
N TYR A 221 -7.08 -4.46 -20.45
CA TYR A 221 -6.67 -4.23 -21.83
C TYR A 221 -5.17 -4.10 -21.97
N TRP A 222 -4.70 -4.34 -23.20
CA TRP A 222 -3.30 -4.14 -23.60
C TRP A 222 -3.24 -3.57 -25.01
N MET A 223 -2.58 -2.43 -25.19
CA MET A 223 -2.51 -1.70 -26.44
C MET A 223 -1.09 -1.20 -26.73
N THR A 224 -0.77 -1.10 -28.02
CA THR A 224 0.40 -0.36 -28.50
C THR A 224 -0.05 1.06 -28.86
N LEU A 225 0.76 2.05 -28.51
CA LEU A 225 0.51 3.47 -28.69
C LEU A 225 1.51 4.07 -29.66
N GLU A 226 1.07 5.14 -30.32
CA GLU A 226 1.97 6.16 -30.85
C GLU A 226 2.36 7.13 -29.73
N GLU A 227 3.47 7.86 -29.86
CA GLU A 227 3.93 8.81 -28.82
C GLU A 227 2.88 9.88 -28.47
N SER A 228 2.07 10.32 -29.44
CA SER A 228 0.96 11.25 -29.23
C SER A 228 -0.21 10.67 -28.43
N GLY A 229 -0.23 9.35 -28.23
CA GLY A 229 -1.26 8.63 -27.46
C GLY A 229 -0.96 8.50 -25.97
N LEU A 230 0.16 9.04 -25.49
CA LEU A 230 0.51 9.04 -24.07
C LEU A 230 -0.37 10.02 -23.28
N LEU A 231 -0.90 9.56 -22.16
CA LEU A 231 -1.72 10.36 -21.25
C LEU A 231 -0.92 10.93 -20.08
N SER A 232 0.32 10.50 -19.91
CA SER A 232 1.20 10.86 -18.78
C SER A 232 1.36 12.37 -18.53
N ASN A 233 1.26 13.19 -19.57
CA ASN A 233 1.52 14.64 -19.52
C ASN A 233 0.25 15.49 -19.53
N LEU A 234 -0.93 14.86 -19.42
CA LEU A 234 -2.20 15.57 -19.45
C LEU A 234 -2.49 16.23 -18.10
N THR A 235 -3.19 17.36 -18.16
CA THR A 235 -3.80 17.97 -16.98
C THR A 235 -4.91 17.08 -16.43
N VAL A 236 -5.25 17.24 -15.15
CA VAL A 236 -6.33 16.46 -14.49
C VAL A 236 -7.64 16.49 -15.27
N ALA A 237 -8.04 17.66 -15.79
CA ALA A 237 -9.28 17.81 -16.57
C ALA A 237 -9.22 17.06 -17.91
N GLN A 238 -8.10 17.16 -18.63
CA GLN A 238 -7.90 16.42 -19.88
C GLN A 238 -7.83 14.92 -19.65
N LEU A 239 -7.20 14.50 -18.55
CA LEU A 239 -7.11 13.11 -18.14
C LEU A 239 -8.50 12.53 -17.85
N ALA A 240 -9.34 13.27 -17.12
CA ALA A 240 -10.72 12.89 -16.81
C ALA A 240 -11.53 12.61 -18.09
N GLU A 241 -11.41 13.49 -19.09
CA GLU A 241 -12.08 13.29 -20.38
C GLU A 241 -11.52 12.09 -21.15
N ALA A 242 -10.18 12.00 -21.24
CA ALA A 242 -9.48 10.96 -22.00
C ALA A 242 -9.71 9.55 -21.45
N MET A 243 -9.79 9.42 -20.11
CA MET A 243 -9.97 8.15 -19.42
C MET A 243 -11.42 7.78 -19.14
N SER A 244 -12.37 8.67 -19.49
CA SER A 244 -13.80 8.44 -19.30
C SER A 244 -14.31 7.16 -20.00
N PRO A 245 -15.34 6.49 -19.44
CA PRO A 245 -15.88 5.25 -20.00
C PRO A 245 -16.32 5.36 -21.47
N GLY A 246 -16.80 6.53 -21.88
CA GLY A 246 -17.23 6.79 -23.26
C GLY A 246 -16.08 6.92 -24.24
N LYS A 247 -14.94 7.49 -23.82
CA LYS A 247 -13.75 7.65 -24.67
C LYS A 247 -12.97 6.35 -24.76
N ILE A 248 -12.76 5.66 -23.63
CA ILE A 248 -11.94 4.45 -23.56
C ILE A 248 -12.51 3.30 -24.40
N LYS A 249 -13.84 3.16 -24.43
CA LYS A 249 -14.52 2.17 -25.29
C LYS A 249 -14.30 2.40 -26.78
N LYS A 250 -14.01 3.64 -27.19
CA LYS A 250 -13.74 3.98 -28.60
C LYS A 250 -12.26 3.79 -28.96
N THR A 251 -11.36 4.03 -28.02
CA THR A 251 -9.91 3.98 -28.22
C THR A 251 -9.32 2.59 -27.97
N THR A 252 -9.91 1.80 -27.06
CA THR A 252 -9.43 0.47 -26.68
C THR A 252 -10.11 -0.61 -27.49
N LYS A 253 -9.33 -1.33 -28.30
CA LYS A 253 -9.83 -2.43 -29.14
C LYS A 253 -9.42 -3.80 -28.64
N ASN A 254 -8.27 -3.90 -27.96
CA ASN A 254 -7.64 -5.16 -27.60
C ASN A 254 -7.75 -5.38 -26.09
N TYR A 255 -8.72 -6.20 -25.68
CA TYR A 255 -8.91 -6.62 -24.30
C TYR A 255 -8.31 -8.00 -24.08
N ILE A 256 -7.56 -8.15 -22.98
CA ILE A 256 -7.13 -9.47 -22.49
C ILE A 256 -8.29 -10.14 -21.76
N VAL A 257 -8.95 -9.35 -20.91
CA VAL A 257 -10.19 -9.73 -20.23
C VAL A 257 -11.23 -8.69 -20.62
N PRO A 258 -12.21 -9.04 -21.48
CA PRO A 258 -13.36 -8.20 -21.73
C PRO A 258 -14.16 -7.94 -20.44
N SER A 259 -15.06 -6.97 -20.50
CA SER A 259 -15.90 -6.58 -19.35
C SER A 259 -16.59 -7.79 -18.71
N VAL A 260 -16.19 -8.14 -17.49
CA VAL A 260 -16.77 -9.20 -16.66
C VAL A 260 -17.32 -8.62 -15.36
N SER A 261 -18.42 -9.18 -14.89
CA SER A 261 -18.99 -8.87 -13.58
C SER A 261 -18.91 -10.11 -12.70
N VAL A 262 -18.51 -9.92 -11.45
CA VAL A 262 -18.27 -10.99 -10.48
C VAL A 262 -18.93 -10.60 -9.17
N GLN A 263 -19.63 -11.55 -8.56
CA GLN A 263 -20.10 -11.42 -7.18
C GLN A 263 -19.29 -12.37 -6.31
N ALA A 264 -18.91 -11.94 -5.11
CA ALA A 264 -18.19 -12.75 -4.15
C ALA A 264 -18.91 -12.76 -2.80
N HIS A 265 -19.10 -13.95 -2.27
CA HIS A 265 -19.71 -14.23 -0.98
C HIS A 265 -18.61 -14.57 0.01
N LEU A 266 -18.22 -13.59 0.83
CA LEU A 266 -17.18 -13.75 1.83
C LEU A 266 -17.80 -14.08 3.17
N LYS A 267 -17.54 -15.29 3.67
CA LYS A 267 -17.89 -15.73 5.02
C LYS A 267 -16.64 -15.81 5.87
N ARG A 268 -16.68 -15.22 7.07
CA ARG A 268 -15.57 -15.22 8.02
C ARG A 268 -16.01 -15.79 9.37
N ASN A 269 -15.23 -16.74 9.87
CA ASN A 269 -15.33 -17.21 11.25
C ASN A 269 -14.50 -16.29 12.17
N ARG A 270 -15.16 -15.70 13.17
CA ARG A 270 -14.60 -14.76 14.14
C ARG A 270 -14.20 -15.41 15.46
N SER A 271 -14.38 -16.72 15.60
CA SER A 271 -13.96 -17.47 16.79
C SER A 271 -12.50 -17.19 17.10
N THR A 272 -12.20 -16.81 18.33
CA THR A 272 -10.81 -16.56 18.76
C THR A 272 -10.02 -17.85 18.94
N HIS A 273 -10.69 -19.01 18.92
CA HIS A 273 -10.04 -20.29 19.09
C HIS A 273 -9.15 -20.63 17.87
N PRO A 274 -8.01 -21.33 18.11
CA PRO A 274 -7.21 -21.90 17.04
C PRO A 274 -8.08 -22.79 16.15
N LEU A 275 -7.78 -22.83 14.85
CA LEU A 275 -8.43 -23.70 13.88
C LEU A 275 -8.12 -25.17 14.22
N ARG A 276 -8.88 -25.74 15.16
CA ARG A 276 -8.82 -27.15 15.57
C ARG A 276 -9.88 -27.99 14.86
N SER A 277 -10.88 -27.34 14.27
CA SER A 277 -11.91 -27.93 13.41
C SER A 277 -11.52 -27.86 11.94
N SER A 278 -12.16 -28.69 11.11
CA SER A 278 -12.04 -28.65 9.65
C SER A 278 -12.66 -27.41 8.98
N THR A 279 -13.17 -26.46 9.77
CA THR A 279 -13.83 -25.25 9.26
C THR A 279 -12.80 -24.16 8.98
N PRO A 280 -12.69 -23.64 7.75
CA PRO A 280 -11.75 -22.59 7.43
C PRO A 280 -12.14 -21.26 8.10
N ARG A 281 -11.14 -20.41 8.38
CA ARG A 281 -11.35 -19.08 8.97
C ARG A 281 -12.10 -18.14 8.02
N ILE A 282 -11.86 -18.31 6.72
CA ILE A 282 -12.41 -17.49 5.65
C ILE A 282 -12.86 -18.45 4.54
N VAL A 283 -14.09 -18.28 4.06
CA VAL A 283 -14.64 -18.89 2.86
C VAL A 283 -15.00 -17.77 1.91
N CYS A 284 -14.63 -17.89 0.64
CA CYS A 284 -14.97 -16.93 -0.40
C CYS A 284 -15.54 -17.69 -1.59
N ASP A 285 -16.85 -17.57 -1.80
CA ASP A 285 -17.51 -18.18 -2.95
C ASP A 285 -17.61 -17.14 -4.07
N LEU A 286 -16.97 -17.41 -5.20
CA LEU A 286 -16.98 -16.53 -6.38
C LEU A 286 -18.08 -16.98 -7.33
N ILE A 287 -19.03 -16.09 -7.60
CA ILE A 287 -20.15 -16.27 -8.52
C ILE A 287 -19.83 -15.47 -9.78
N VAL A 288 -19.50 -16.19 -10.83
CA VAL A 288 -19.18 -15.64 -12.15
C VAL A 288 -19.72 -16.60 -13.21
N GLU A 289 -20.33 -16.09 -14.26
CA GLU A 289 -20.87 -16.91 -15.35
C GLU A 289 -19.75 -17.38 -16.28
N GLU A 290 -19.10 -16.44 -16.97
CA GLU A 290 -18.05 -16.72 -17.94
C GLU A 290 -16.96 -15.65 -17.86
N VAL A 291 -15.70 -16.07 -17.87
CA VAL A 291 -14.53 -15.19 -17.98
C VAL A 291 -13.84 -15.49 -19.29
N ALA A 292 -14.16 -14.72 -20.33
CA ALA A 292 -13.44 -14.80 -21.60
C ALA A 292 -12.02 -14.24 -21.43
N LEU A 293 -11.00 -15.03 -21.78
CA LEU A 293 -9.61 -14.60 -21.76
C LEU A 293 -9.02 -14.80 -23.16
N SER A 294 -8.47 -13.73 -23.74
CA SER A 294 -7.84 -13.75 -25.04
C SER A 294 -6.48 -13.09 -24.97
N LEU A 295 -5.45 -13.79 -25.43
CA LEU A 295 -4.11 -13.23 -25.48
C LEU A 295 -3.52 -13.48 -26.86
N ILE A 296 -3.15 -12.39 -27.54
CA ILE A 296 -2.55 -12.43 -28.87
C ILE A 296 -1.02 -12.49 -28.73
N ASP A 297 -0.33 -13.18 -29.65
CA ASP A 297 1.14 -13.38 -29.61
C ASP A 297 1.93 -12.08 -29.35
N TRP A 298 1.61 -11.00 -30.07
CA TRP A 298 2.30 -9.72 -29.88
C TRP A 298 2.05 -9.09 -28.50
N GLN A 299 0.88 -9.35 -27.88
CA GLN A 299 0.61 -8.90 -26.51
C GLN A 299 1.46 -9.69 -25.53
N TYR A 300 1.55 -11.01 -25.71
CA TYR A 300 2.40 -11.88 -24.88
C TYR A 300 3.86 -11.43 -24.90
N ASP A 301 4.43 -11.22 -26.09
CA ASP A 301 5.83 -10.77 -26.25
C ASP A 301 6.08 -9.42 -25.55
N GLN A 302 5.15 -8.49 -25.68
CA GLN A 302 5.23 -7.18 -25.03
C GLN A 302 5.09 -7.28 -23.50
N ILE A 303 4.20 -8.14 -22.99
CA ILE A 303 4.05 -8.40 -21.55
C ILE A 303 5.36 -8.93 -20.98
N VAL A 304 5.93 -9.96 -21.61
CA VAL A 304 7.20 -10.56 -21.15
C VAL A 304 8.32 -9.51 -21.18
N SER A 305 8.39 -8.69 -22.22
CA SER A 305 9.40 -7.63 -22.34
C SER A 305 9.22 -6.54 -21.28
N CYS A 306 7.97 -6.14 -21.00
CA CYS A 306 7.64 -5.15 -19.98
C CYS A 306 8.00 -5.64 -18.57
N VAL A 307 7.64 -6.88 -18.23
CA VAL A 307 8.00 -7.48 -16.94
C VAL A 307 9.52 -7.53 -16.76
N ARG A 308 10.27 -7.97 -17.78
CA ARG A 308 11.74 -7.95 -17.76
C ARG A 308 12.31 -6.55 -17.62
N GLY A 309 11.73 -5.56 -18.32
CA GLY A 309 12.14 -4.17 -18.23
C GLY A 309 11.96 -3.59 -16.82
N LEU A 310 10.83 -3.88 -16.17
CA LEU A 310 10.61 -3.50 -14.78
C LEU A 310 11.60 -4.19 -13.84
N ASP A 311 11.87 -5.48 -14.02
CA ASP A 311 12.88 -6.21 -13.23
C ASP A 311 14.28 -5.59 -13.37
N ASP A 312 14.67 -5.22 -14.60
CA ASP A 312 15.94 -4.56 -14.85
C ASP A 312 15.99 -3.17 -14.22
N ILE A 313 14.90 -2.39 -14.24
CA ILE A 313 14.82 -1.10 -13.55
C ILE A 313 14.98 -1.29 -12.03
N ALA A 314 14.25 -2.24 -11.43
CA ALA A 314 14.36 -2.55 -10.01
C ALA A 314 15.79 -2.93 -9.64
N ARG A 315 16.42 -3.80 -10.44
CA ARG A 315 17.82 -4.22 -10.25
C ARG A 315 18.77 -3.03 -10.34
N LEU A 316 18.69 -2.24 -11.41
CA LEU A 316 19.56 -1.07 -11.62
C LEU A 316 19.43 -0.05 -10.48
N ARG A 317 18.20 0.24 -10.05
CA ARG A 317 17.95 1.19 -8.94
C ARG A 317 18.48 0.67 -7.60
N SER A 318 18.35 -0.63 -7.32
CA SER A 318 18.84 -1.24 -6.07
C SER A 318 20.35 -1.04 -5.84
N TYR A 319 21.13 -0.98 -6.93
CA TYR A 319 22.58 -0.75 -6.87
C TYR A 319 22.99 0.69 -7.11
N ARG A 320 22.11 1.53 -7.64
CA ARG A 320 22.46 2.90 -8.02
C ARG A 320 23.00 3.73 -6.86
N ARG A 321 22.56 3.46 -5.63
CA ARG A 321 23.11 4.04 -4.39
C ARG A 321 24.63 3.84 -4.21
N PHE A 322 25.17 2.76 -4.78
CA PHE A 322 26.59 2.41 -4.69
C PHE A 322 27.42 2.97 -5.85
N LYS A 323 26.78 3.64 -6.82
CA LYS A 323 27.47 4.19 -7.97
C LYS A 323 28.40 5.33 -7.53
N PRO A 324 29.70 5.28 -7.84
CA PRO A 324 30.63 6.33 -7.46
C PRO A 324 30.32 7.65 -8.16
N SER A 325 30.45 8.77 -7.45
CA SER A 325 30.31 10.12 -8.04
C SER A 325 31.51 10.51 -8.89
N ALA A 326 32.70 9.99 -8.56
CA ALA A 326 33.94 10.24 -9.30
C ALA A 326 34.02 9.38 -10.57
N THR A 327 34.79 9.82 -11.55
CA THR A 327 35.03 9.04 -12.78
C THR A 327 35.86 7.79 -12.49
N ALA A 328 35.75 6.76 -13.35
CA ALA A 328 36.53 5.53 -13.22
C ALA A 328 38.05 5.74 -13.24
N LYS A 329 38.53 6.86 -13.81
CA LYS A 329 39.94 7.25 -13.77
C LYS A 329 40.36 7.83 -12.42
N GLN A 330 39.47 8.56 -11.75
CA GLN A 330 39.76 9.23 -10.48
C GLN A 330 39.71 8.25 -9.30
N ASP A 331 38.74 7.33 -9.30
CA ASP A 331 38.64 6.29 -8.27
C ASP A 331 38.31 4.92 -8.88
N PRO A 332 39.31 4.25 -9.50
CA PRO A 332 39.10 2.93 -10.09
C PRO A 332 38.62 1.89 -9.07
N LYS A 333 39.02 2.04 -7.79
CA LYS A 333 38.68 1.11 -6.73
C LYS A 333 37.18 1.17 -6.41
N ALA A 334 36.61 2.36 -6.25
CA ALA A 334 35.17 2.49 -6.01
C ALA A 334 34.33 1.91 -7.16
N TRP A 335 34.78 2.04 -8.41
CA TRP A 335 34.11 1.45 -9.57
C TRP A 335 34.17 -0.09 -9.56
N TRP A 336 35.28 -0.70 -9.15
CA TRP A 336 35.34 -2.14 -8.95
C TRP A 336 34.43 -2.62 -7.81
N LEU A 337 34.38 -1.89 -6.69
CA LEU A 337 33.47 -2.21 -5.59
C LEU A 337 32.00 -2.09 -6.01
N TYR A 338 31.67 -1.09 -6.82
CA TYR A 338 30.34 -0.94 -7.41
C TYR A 338 30.01 -2.11 -8.34
N ALA A 339 30.90 -2.45 -9.27
CA ALA A 339 30.72 -3.57 -10.19
C ALA A 339 30.51 -4.89 -9.43
N ILE A 340 31.34 -5.19 -8.43
CA ILE A 340 31.16 -6.35 -7.56
C ILE A 340 29.79 -6.28 -6.88
N SER A 341 29.41 -5.14 -6.31
CA SER A 341 28.11 -4.99 -5.62
C SER A 341 26.93 -5.32 -6.54
N SER A 342 26.98 -4.96 -7.83
CA SER A 342 25.93 -5.27 -8.80
C SER A 342 25.77 -6.77 -9.12
N PHE A 343 26.76 -7.61 -8.83
CA PHE A 343 26.68 -9.06 -8.99
C PHE A 343 26.07 -9.79 -7.78
N TYR A 344 25.86 -9.12 -6.64
CA TYR A 344 25.33 -9.74 -5.42
C TYR A 344 23.92 -9.20 -5.10
N PRO A 345 22.86 -9.95 -5.46
CA PRO A 345 21.49 -9.63 -5.08
C PRO A 345 21.35 -9.43 -3.57
N GLY A 346 20.68 -8.34 -3.16
CA GLY A 346 20.36 -8.09 -1.75
C GLY A 346 21.35 -7.18 -1.00
N GLY A 347 22.42 -6.69 -1.62
CA GLY A 347 23.28 -5.64 -1.05
C GLY A 347 24.78 -5.82 -1.34
N GLN A 348 25.61 -4.91 -0.82
CA GLN A 348 27.06 -5.05 -1.01
C GLN A 348 27.59 -6.27 -0.24
N PRO A 349 28.40 -7.14 -0.88
CA PRO A 349 29.05 -8.25 -0.19
C PRO A 349 30.06 -7.74 0.83
N ASN A 350 30.45 -8.58 1.80
CA ASN A 350 31.37 -8.20 2.88
C ASN A 350 32.72 -7.66 2.36
N VAL A 351 33.18 -8.12 1.19
CA VAL A 351 34.41 -7.62 0.55
C VAL A 351 34.32 -6.14 0.16
N CYS A 352 33.11 -5.64 -0.09
CA CYS A 352 32.84 -4.25 -0.43
C CYS A 352 32.59 -3.36 0.80
N ARG A 353 32.51 -3.95 2.00
CA ARG A 353 32.27 -3.22 3.24
C ARG A 353 33.59 -2.95 3.97
N PRO A 354 33.73 -1.82 4.68
CA PRO A 354 34.87 -1.58 5.55
C PRO A 354 35.03 -2.72 6.56
N ARG A 355 36.27 -3.17 6.81
CA ARG A 355 36.53 -4.17 7.83
C ARG A 355 36.19 -3.58 9.20
N PRO A 356 35.45 -4.32 10.06
CA PRO A 356 35.12 -3.85 11.39
C PRO A 356 36.40 -3.70 12.23
N THR A 357 36.56 -2.55 12.88
CA THR A 357 37.60 -2.33 13.90
C THR A 357 37.07 -2.73 15.28
N TRP A 358 37.95 -3.01 16.24
CA TRP A 358 37.54 -3.30 17.62
C TRP A 358 36.68 -2.18 18.22
N GLU A 359 37.05 -0.93 17.96
CA GLU A 359 36.30 0.26 18.39
C GLU A 359 34.90 0.30 17.77
N SER A 360 34.78 0.03 16.46
CA SER A 360 33.48 -0.03 15.79
C SER A 360 32.60 -1.16 16.34
N CYS A 361 33.19 -2.33 16.60
CA CYS A 361 32.48 -3.46 17.22
C CYS A 361 31.99 -3.11 18.63
N LEU A 362 32.84 -2.52 19.48
CA LEU A 362 32.50 -2.14 20.84
C LEU A 362 31.39 -1.09 20.85
N ARG A 363 31.50 -0.05 20.01
CA ARG A 363 30.44 0.96 19.82
C ARG A 363 29.13 0.32 19.39
N ARG A 364 29.16 -0.55 18.37
CA ARG A 364 27.96 -1.23 17.86
C ARG A 364 27.32 -2.12 18.93
N ALA A 365 28.11 -2.84 19.72
CA ALA A 365 27.59 -3.65 20.82
C ALA A 365 26.91 -2.80 21.90
N GLY A 366 27.53 -1.69 22.31
CA GLY A 366 26.92 -0.75 23.27
C GLY A 366 25.62 -0.11 22.74
N GLN A 367 25.57 0.25 21.46
CA GLN A 367 24.36 0.73 20.82
C GLN A 367 23.25 -0.34 20.79
N ASN A 368 23.58 -1.59 20.51
CA ASN A 368 22.59 -2.68 20.47
C ASN A 368 21.91 -2.86 21.83
N VAL A 369 22.69 -2.88 22.93
CA VAL A 369 22.14 -3.01 24.29
C VAL A 369 21.19 -1.86 24.59
N ARG A 370 21.63 -0.62 24.37
CA ARG A 370 20.82 0.58 24.63
C ARG A 370 19.58 0.64 23.73
N TYR A 371 19.69 0.25 22.47
CA TYR A 371 18.56 0.21 21.53
C TYR A 371 17.49 -0.80 22.00
N VAL A 372 17.91 -2.00 22.41
CA VAL A 372 16.99 -3.02 22.94
C VAL A 372 16.31 -2.53 24.22
N GLU A 373 17.03 -1.83 25.11
CA GLU A 373 16.44 -1.23 26.31
C GLU A 373 15.39 -0.16 25.98
N VAL A 374 15.69 0.76 25.06
CA VAL A 374 14.75 1.79 24.59
C VAL A 374 13.53 1.15 23.93
N TYR A 375 13.74 0.18 23.06
CA TYR A 375 12.66 -0.47 22.33
C TYR A 375 11.77 -1.32 23.26
N LYS A 376 12.35 -1.97 24.26
CA LYS A 376 11.60 -2.67 25.32
C LYS A 376 10.65 -1.73 26.08
N LYS A 377 11.06 -0.48 26.34
CA LYS A 377 10.17 0.52 26.95
C LYS A 377 8.99 0.86 26.02
N LEU A 378 9.25 1.04 24.72
CA LEU A 378 8.21 1.31 23.72
C LEU A 378 7.21 0.15 23.57
N LEU A 379 7.70 -1.09 23.60
CA LEU A 379 6.85 -2.28 23.55
C LEU A 379 5.94 -2.38 24.78
N ALA A 380 6.48 -2.11 25.97
CA ALA A 380 5.74 -2.13 27.23
C ALA A 380 4.76 -0.95 27.37
N SER A 381 5.07 0.22 26.82
CA SER A 381 4.22 1.41 26.86
C SER A 381 4.34 2.22 25.58
N PRO A 382 3.40 2.06 24.62
CA PRO A 382 3.43 2.72 23.33
C PRO A 382 3.39 4.26 23.40
N THR A 383 2.88 4.81 24.50
CA THR A 383 2.82 6.26 24.78
C THR A 383 3.96 6.75 25.67
N ALA A 384 4.97 5.92 25.95
CA ALA A 384 6.12 6.34 26.74
C ALA A 384 6.85 7.49 26.04
N ALA A 385 6.95 8.63 26.73
CA ALA A 385 7.77 9.74 26.28
C ALA A 385 9.24 9.34 26.42
N LEU A 386 9.91 9.15 25.29
CA LEU A 386 11.35 8.91 25.25
C LEU A 386 12.12 10.21 25.53
N GLY A 387 13.23 10.10 26.25
CA GLY A 387 14.15 11.22 26.40
C GLY A 387 14.79 11.63 25.07
N PRO A 388 15.28 12.87 24.91
CA PRO A 388 15.87 13.34 23.65
C PRO A 388 17.06 12.48 23.18
N ASP A 389 17.87 11.99 24.12
CA ASP A 389 19.00 11.10 23.82
C ASP A 389 18.57 9.70 23.37
N GLU A 390 17.45 9.20 23.89
CA GLU A 390 16.88 7.89 23.49
C GLU A 390 16.28 7.97 22.09
N VAL A 391 15.57 9.07 21.77
CA VAL A 391 15.04 9.34 20.43
C VAL A 391 16.18 9.45 19.41
N LYS A 392 17.23 10.20 19.75
CA LYS A 392 18.40 10.36 18.89
C LYS A 392 19.08 9.01 18.62
N LEU A 393 19.36 8.24 19.68
CA LEU A 393 19.94 6.90 19.54
C LEU A 393 19.08 5.98 18.68
N LYS A 394 17.76 5.94 18.91
CA LYS A 394 16.82 5.12 18.15
C LYS A 394 16.90 5.46 16.66
N ASN A 395 16.78 6.75 16.32
CA ASN A 395 16.80 7.20 14.93
C ASN A 395 18.15 6.94 14.26
N GLU A 396 19.27 7.16 14.95
CA GLU A 396 20.61 6.85 14.43
C GLU A 396 20.78 5.36 14.14
N VAL A 397 20.38 4.48 15.08
CA VAL A 397 20.46 3.03 14.89
C VAL A 397 19.53 2.57 13.77
N GLU A 398 18.31 3.08 13.71
CA GLU A 398 17.35 2.73 12.66
C GLU A 398 17.77 3.26 11.28
N TRP A 399 18.49 4.37 11.22
CA TRP A 399 19.06 4.87 9.97
C TRP A 399 20.22 4.00 9.50
N GLU A 400 21.22 3.77 10.36
CA GLU A 400 22.48 3.08 10.01
C GLU A 400 22.34 1.58 9.73
N ARG A 401 21.37 0.89 10.35
CA ARG A 401 21.31 -0.58 10.36
C ARG A 401 20.43 -1.14 9.25
N GLU A 402 20.80 -2.32 8.77
CA GLU A 402 19.98 -3.05 7.79
C GLU A 402 18.74 -3.66 8.46
N PHE A 403 17.73 -3.99 7.64
CA PHE A 403 16.47 -4.54 8.12
C PHE A 403 16.66 -5.80 8.99
N ASP A 404 17.48 -6.75 8.56
CA ASP A 404 17.70 -8.02 9.29
C ASP A 404 18.40 -7.81 10.64
N GLU A 405 19.31 -6.84 10.73
CA GLU A 405 19.96 -6.46 12.00
C GLU A 405 18.90 -5.92 12.97
N LEU A 406 18.07 -4.98 12.51
CA LEU A 406 17.02 -4.36 13.34
C LEU A 406 15.95 -5.35 13.74
N LYS A 407 15.53 -6.22 12.82
CA LYS A 407 14.56 -7.29 13.09
C LYS A 407 15.06 -8.17 14.25
N THR A 408 16.31 -8.64 14.16
CA THR A 408 16.92 -9.45 15.22
C THR A 408 16.92 -8.70 16.56
N LEU A 409 17.29 -7.42 16.57
CA LEU A 409 17.31 -6.60 17.79
C LEU A 409 15.92 -6.41 18.41
N ARG A 410 14.90 -6.19 17.58
CA ARG A 410 13.50 -6.05 18.02
C ARG A 410 12.90 -7.38 18.50
N GLU A 411 13.41 -8.51 18.01
CA GLU A 411 12.99 -9.87 18.37
C GLU A 411 13.67 -10.42 19.64
N VAL A 412 14.82 -9.88 20.09
CA VAL A 412 15.55 -10.41 21.27
C VAL A 412 14.70 -10.51 22.55
N TRP A 413 13.64 -9.70 22.65
CA TRP A 413 12.74 -9.70 23.80
C TRP A 413 11.42 -10.45 23.57
N GLN A 414 11.12 -10.83 22.32
CA GLN A 414 9.91 -11.57 21.96
C GLN A 414 10.00 -13.02 22.44
#